data_AF-A0A1D9Q418-F1
#
_entry.id   AF-A0A1D9Q418-F1
#
_cell.length_a   1.000
_cell.length_b   1.000
_cell.length_c   1.000
_cell.angle_alpha   90.00
_cell.angle_beta   90.00
_cell.angle_gamma   90.00
#
_symmetry.space_group_name_H-M   'P 1'
#
loop_
_entity.id
_entity.type
_entity.pdbx_description
1 polymer ?
#
loop_
_entity_poly.entity_id
_entity_poly.type
_entity_poly.pdbx_seq_one_letter_code
_entity_poly.pdbx_strand_id
1 'polypeptide(L)'
;MTSSIPTERDADGNAKKAMKPIILQHPGFENDIRLNVFGQEYHAHPIILKLNSAYFRKFLDSADKVPAVKRSLFSYDYVTVVDADGEWSLEAVKSSPHSLNHPSTNNPKAPRTESSERSAFETLLFVFYNRPYIIGSYDCFMDIYRLADFYCALPAFSHSLDSAA
;
A
#
# COMPACT_ATOMS: atom_id res chain seq x y z
N MET A 1 23.00 23.76 -6.21
CA MET A 1 22.85 23.28 -4.82
C MET A 1 22.25 21.88 -4.89
N THR A 2 23.10 20.86 -4.79
CA THR A 2 22.72 19.44 -4.88
C THR A 2 22.08 19.00 -3.57
N SER A 3 20.77 18.78 -3.57
CA SER A 3 20.04 18.25 -2.43
C SER A 3 20.24 16.74 -2.37
N SER A 4 21.03 16.26 -1.41
CA SER A 4 21.25 14.84 -1.17
C SER A 4 19.97 14.20 -0.65
N ILE A 5 19.49 13.17 -1.35
CA ILE A 5 18.41 12.30 -0.89
C ILE A 5 18.89 11.58 0.38
N PRO A 6 18.12 11.55 1.49
CA PRO A 6 18.48 10.75 2.65
C PRO A 6 18.39 9.27 2.28
N THR A 7 19.53 8.59 2.19
CA THR A 7 19.60 7.14 2.00
C THR A 7 19.31 6.47 3.34
N GLU A 8 18.11 5.90 3.48
CA GLU A 8 17.79 5.03 4.61
C GLU A 8 18.68 3.78 4.54
N ARG A 9 19.40 3.50 5.62
CA ARG A 9 20.36 2.40 5.73
C ARG A 9 19.73 1.22 6.49
N ASP A 10 20.01 0.02 6.04
CA ASP A 10 19.61 -1.24 6.67
C ASP A 10 20.35 -1.41 8.01
N ALA A 11 19.92 -2.36 8.85
CA ALA A 11 20.58 -2.68 10.13
C ALA A 11 22.09 -3.04 9.99
N ASP A 12 22.50 -3.47 8.79
CA ASP A 12 23.89 -3.81 8.43
C ASP A 12 24.66 -2.68 7.73
N GLY A 13 24.10 -1.46 7.68
CA GLY A 13 24.77 -0.28 7.10
C GLY A 13 24.87 -0.28 5.58
N ASN A 14 24.23 -1.23 4.89
CA ASN A 14 24.09 -1.20 3.45
C ASN A 14 23.09 -0.10 3.02
N ALA A 15 23.19 0.37 1.77
CA ALA A 15 22.17 1.23 1.20
C ALA A 15 20.98 0.36 0.77
N LYS A 16 19.79 0.58 1.37
CA LYS A 16 18.56 -0.06 0.88
C LYS A 16 18.41 0.29 -0.59
N LYS A 17 18.53 -0.69 -1.47
CA LYS A 17 18.34 -0.48 -2.91
C LYS A 17 16.89 -0.03 -3.09
N ALA A 18 16.70 1.25 -3.39
CA ALA A 18 15.37 1.82 -3.59
C ALA A 18 14.62 1.01 -4.67
N MET A 19 13.46 0.48 -4.30
CA MET A 19 12.61 -0.28 -5.22
C MET A 19 12.02 0.69 -6.25
N LYS A 20 11.84 0.23 -7.49
CA LYS A 20 11.22 1.06 -8.53
C LYS A 20 9.72 1.19 -8.25
N PRO A 21 9.12 2.39 -8.35
CA PRO A 21 7.68 2.55 -8.18
C PRO A 21 6.89 1.71 -9.19
N ILE A 22 5.80 1.10 -8.73
CA ILE A 22 4.87 0.34 -9.56
C ILE A 22 3.70 1.25 -9.95
N ILE A 23 3.60 1.53 -11.24
CA ILE A 23 2.57 2.43 -11.77
C ILE A 23 1.39 1.60 -12.29
N LEU A 24 0.25 1.71 -11.61
CA LEU A 24 -0.98 1.04 -12.00
C LEU A 24 -1.72 1.92 -12.99
N GLN A 25 -1.56 1.64 -14.29
CA GLN A 25 -2.17 2.41 -15.36
C GLN A 25 -3.62 1.99 -15.60
N HIS A 26 -4.50 2.96 -15.79
CA HIS A 26 -5.86 2.78 -16.30
C HIS A 26 -6.21 3.98 -17.19
N PRO A 27 -6.60 3.79 -18.47
CA PRO A 27 -6.93 4.91 -19.35
C PRO A 27 -8.04 5.80 -18.78
N GLY A 28 -7.91 7.11 -18.98
CA GLY A 28 -8.94 8.10 -18.63
C GLY A 28 -8.96 8.56 -17.18
N PHE A 29 -8.04 8.08 -16.33
CA PHE A 29 -7.93 8.51 -14.94
C PHE A 29 -6.50 8.92 -14.59
N GLU A 30 -6.34 9.75 -13.56
CA GLU A 30 -5.04 10.19 -13.06
C GLU A 30 -4.59 9.37 -11.85
N ASN A 31 -3.30 9.00 -11.85
CA ASN A 31 -2.64 8.35 -10.73
C ASN A 31 -2.39 9.36 -9.60
N ASP A 32 -3.44 9.71 -8.86
CA ASP A 32 -3.42 10.80 -7.88
C ASP A 32 -3.29 10.35 -6.41
N ILE A 33 -2.90 9.09 -6.20
CA ILE A 33 -2.57 8.55 -4.87
C ILE A 33 -1.29 7.73 -4.92
N ARG A 34 -0.40 7.98 -3.94
CA ARG A 34 0.78 7.16 -3.66
C ARG A 34 0.55 6.30 -2.42
N LEU A 35 0.82 5.01 -2.54
CA LEU A 35 0.81 4.05 -1.43
C LEU A 35 2.23 3.52 -1.25
N ASN A 36 2.84 3.71 -0.08
CA ASN A 36 4.13 3.11 0.25
C ASN A 36 3.91 1.93 1.20
N VAL A 37 4.07 0.72 0.67
CA VAL A 37 3.87 -0.53 1.40
C VAL A 37 5.19 -1.22 1.64
N PHE A 38 5.66 -1.16 2.89
CA PHE A 38 6.97 -1.69 3.31
C PHE A 38 8.11 -1.28 2.35
N GLY A 39 8.18 -0.01 1.96
CA GLY A 39 9.23 0.52 1.08
C GLY A 39 8.99 0.37 -0.43
N GLN A 40 7.94 -0.34 -0.86
CA GLN A 40 7.52 -0.37 -2.25
C GLN A 40 6.45 0.69 -2.51
N GLU A 41 6.71 1.61 -3.45
CA GLU A 41 5.76 2.63 -3.86
C GLU A 41 4.82 2.11 -4.96
N TYR A 42 3.53 2.38 -4.81
CA TYR A 42 2.50 2.15 -5.83
C TYR A 42 1.83 3.48 -6.16
N HIS A 43 1.76 3.79 -7.45
CA HIS A 43 0.97 4.92 -7.94
C HIS A 43 -0.36 4.37 -8.43
N ALA A 44 -1.45 4.78 -7.79
CA ALA A 44 -2.79 4.25 -8.04
C ALA A 44 -3.79 5.38 -8.29
N HIS A 45 -5.02 4.98 -8.63
CA HIS A 45 -6.16 5.83 -8.90
C HIS A 45 -7.12 5.77 -7.71
N PRO A 46 -7.46 6.90 -7.07
CA PRO A 46 -8.41 6.92 -5.96
C PRO A 46 -9.75 6.27 -6.34
N ILE A 47 -10.24 6.52 -7.56
CA ILE A 47 -11.52 5.97 -8.03
C ILE A 47 -11.54 4.45 -8.08
N ILE A 48 -10.46 3.81 -8.54
CA ILE A 48 -10.37 2.34 -8.62
C ILE A 48 -10.29 1.71 -7.22
N LEU A 49 -9.56 2.35 -6.30
CA LEU A 49 -9.53 1.93 -4.89
C LEU A 49 -10.93 2.01 -4.26
N LYS A 50 -11.63 3.14 -4.43
CA LYS A 50 -12.99 3.33 -3.88
C LYS A 50 -14.03 2.39 -4.47
N LEU A 51 -13.89 2.01 -5.74
CA LEU A 51 -14.81 1.08 -6.39
C LEU A 51 -14.73 -0.30 -5.74
N ASN A 52 -13.51 -0.79 -5.47
CA ASN A 52 -13.27 -2.16 -5.05
C ASN A 52 -13.12 -2.37 -3.53
N SER A 53 -12.99 -1.29 -2.76
CA SER A 53 -12.77 -1.35 -1.31
C SER A 53 -13.67 -0.35 -0.59
N ALA A 54 -14.54 -0.86 0.29
CA ALA A 54 -15.38 -0.01 1.12
C ALA A 54 -14.53 0.78 2.14
N TYR A 55 -13.38 0.23 2.56
CA TYR A 55 -12.40 0.94 3.37
C TYR A 55 -11.94 2.21 2.65
N PHE A 56 -11.34 2.09 1.46
CA PHE A 56 -10.82 3.26 0.74
C PHE A 56 -11.92 4.25 0.39
N ARG A 57 -13.13 3.78 0.07
CA ARG A 57 -14.31 4.65 -0.11
C ARG A 57 -14.59 5.50 1.12
N LYS A 58 -14.65 4.89 2.29
CA LYS A 58 -14.89 5.60 3.56
C LYS A 58 -13.84 6.67 3.84
N PHE A 59 -12.55 6.36 3.64
CA PHE A 59 -11.47 7.31 3.95
C PHE A 59 -11.30 8.41 2.91
N LEU A 60 -11.41 8.10 1.62
CA LEU A 60 -11.19 9.06 0.53
C LEU A 60 -12.41 9.95 0.24
N ASP A 61 -13.61 9.53 0.65
CA ASP A 61 -14.82 10.37 0.59
C ASP A 61 -15.12 11.11 1.91
N SER A 62 -14.35 10.85 2.98
CA SER A 62 -14.50 11.55 4.27
C SER A 62 -14.24 13.06 4.13
N ALA A 63 -15.00 13.86 4.88
CA ALA A 63 -14.75 15.30 5.02
C ALA A 63 -13.38 15.57 5.67
N ASP A 64 -12.91 14.65 6.52
CA ASP A 64 -11.64 14.73 7.24
C ASP A 64 -10.46 14.10 6.47
N LYS A 65 -10.64 13.83 5.16
CA LYS A 65 -9.57 13.25 4.35
C LYS A 65 -8.34 14.15 4.35
N VAL A 66 -7.18 13.53 4.54
CA VAL A 66 -5.91 14.26 4.65
C VAL A 66 -5.31 14.38 3.25
N PRO A 67 -5.17 15.59 2.70
CA PRO A 67 -4.43 15.77 1.46
C PRO A 67 -2.95 15.51 1.72
N ALA A 68 -2.23 15.09 0.69
CA ALA A 68 -0.79 14.99 0.73
C ALA A 68 -0.16 16.36 1.07
N VAL A 69 1.09 16.31 1.53
CA VAL A 69 1.88 17.50 1.82
C VAL A 69 1.93 18.40 0.57
N LYS A 70 1.84 19.73 0.74
CA LYS A 70 1.76 20.77 -0.34
C LYS A 70 2.88 20.75 -1.41
N ARG A 71 3.83 19.81 -1.34
CA ARG A 71 4.92 19.60 -2.31
C ARG A 71 4.90 18.22 -2.97
N SER A 72 3.89 17.40 -2.67
CA SER A 72 3.68 16.09 -3.29
C SER A 72 3.16 16.27 -4.72
N LEU A 73 3.56 15.36 -5.62
CA LEU A 73 2.97 15.23 -6.95
C LEU A 73 1.59 14.53 -6.92
N PHE A 74 1.23 13.94 -5.79
CA PHE A 74 -0.03 13.22 -5.55
C PHE A 74 -0.90 14.01 -4.58
N SER A 75 -2.22 14.02 -4.80
CA SER A 75 -3.18 14.58 -3.85
C SER A 75 -3.31 13.77 -2.56
N TYR A 76 -2.94 12.49 -2.60
CA TYR A 76 -2.99 11.59 -1.46
C TYR A 76 -1.69 10.79 -1.32
N ASP A 77 -1.22 10.64 -0.08
CA ASP A 77 0.01 9.92 0.22
C ASP A 77 -0.21 9.07 1.47
N TYR A 78 0.03 7.77 1.35
CA TYR A 78 -0.19 6.80 2.40
C TYR A 78 1.07 5.97 2.63
N VAL A 79 1.32 5.61 3.89
CA VAL A 79 2.46 4.79 4.30
C VAL A 79 1.99 3.65 5.20
N THR A 80 2.69 2.52 5.14
CA THR A 80 2.50 1.44 6.12
C THR A 80 2.84 1.91 7.52
N VAL A 81 1.91 1.68 8.43
CA VAL A 81 2.12 1.78 9.88
C VAL A 81 1.82 0.41 10.48
N VAL A 82 2.78 -0.11 11.25
CA VAL A 82 2.64 -1.36 12.00
C VAL A 82 2.36 -1.03 13.47
N ASP A 83 1.25 -1.52 13.99
CA ASP A 83 0.80 -1.31 15.35
C ASP A 83 1.60 -2.16 16.36
N ALA A 84 1.37 -1.92 17.65
CA ALA A 84 2.09 -2.61 18.73
C ALA A 84 1.82 -4.12 18.78
N ASP A 85 0.70 -4.59 18.23
CA ASP A 85 0.33 -6.00 18.11
C ASP A 85 0.91 -6.67 16.85
N GLY A 86 1.61 -5.91 16.00
CA GLY A 86 2.18 -6.38 14.75
C GLY A 86 1.17 -6.53 13.61
N GLU A 87 -0.08 -6.04 13.77
CA GLU A 87 -0.95 -5.75 12.63
C GLU A 87 -0.48 -4.46 11.94
N TRP A 88 -0.85 -4.28 10.68
CA TRP A 88 -0.47 -3.11 9.92
C TRP A 88 -1.61 -2.59 9.07
N SER A 89 -1.56 -1.29 8.79
CA SER A 89 -2.50 -0.64 7.89
C SER A 89 -1.82 0.50 7.14
N LEU A 90 -2.53 1.04 6.15
CA LEU A 90 -2.13 2.25 5.45
C LEU A 90 -2.68 3.48 6.17
N GLU A 91 -1.79 4.40 6.54
CA GLU A 91 -2.17 5.68 7.12
C GLU A 91 -1.75 6.85 6.23
N ALA A 92 -2.60 7.88 6.19
CA ALA A 92 -2.31 9.09 5.42
C ALA A 92 -1.13 9.86 6.03
N VAL A 93 -0.17 10.25 5.20
CA VAL A 93 1.01 11.01 5.61
C VAL A 93 0.58 12.43 6.00
N LYS A 94 0.59 12.73 7.30
CA LYS A 94 0.23 14.06 7.83
C LYS A 94 1.42 15.02 7.74
N SER A 95 1.15 16.27 7.40
CA SER A 95 2.16 17.35 7.29
C SER A 95 2.77 17.82 8.62
N SER A 96 2.61 17.07 9.73
CA SER A 96 3.09 17.51 11.04
C SER A 96 4.63 17.39 11.15
N PRO A 97 5.33 18.40 11.71
CA PRO A 97 6.77 18.34 11.96
C PRO A 97 7.18 17.26 12.99
N HIS A 98 6.22 16.61 13.65
CA HIS A 98 6.46 15.45 14.53
C HIS A 98 6.17 14.09 13.85
N SER A 99 5.57 14.08 12.66
CA SER A 99 5.15 12.86 11.95
C SER A 99 6.20 12.32 10.98
N LEU A 100 7.32 13.02 10.81
CA LEU A 100 8.46 12.56 9.99
C LEU A 100 9.23 11.38 10.63
N ASN A 101 8.87 11.00 11.87
CA ASN A 101 9.54 9.97 12.65
C ASN A 101 8.58 8.84 13.05
N HIS A 102 7.71 8.38 12.16
CA HIS A 102 7.15 7.04 12.35
C HIS A 102 7.32 6.18 11.10
N PRO A 103 8.57 5.87 10.67
CA PRO A 103 8.76 4.52 10.18
C PRO A 103 8.43 3.64 11.38
N SER A 104 7.28 2.94 11.34
CA SER A 104 7.05 1.96 12.39
C SER A 104 8.22 0.98 12.32
N THR A 105 9.07 0.98 13.34
CA THR A 105 10.19 0.04 13.46
C THR A 105 9.71 -1.36 13.83
N ASN A 106 8.39 -1.52 13.97
CA ASN A 106 7.76 -2.78 14.29
C ASN A 106 7.65 -3.62 13.02
N ASN A 107 8.02 -4.89 13.15
CA ASN A 107 7.82 -5.86 12.09
C ASN A 107 6.38 -6.42 12.16
N PRO A 108 5.83 -6.88 11.02
CA PRO A 108 4.58 -7.63 11.02
C PRO A 108 4.65 -8.83 11.97
N LYS A 109 3.50 -9.18 12.55
CA LYS A 109 3.37 -10.34 13.44
C LYS A 109 3.79 -11.63 12.72
N ALA A 110 4.75 -12.36 13.32
CA ALA A 110 5.19 -13.66 12.83
C ALA A 110 4.01 -14.66 12.72
N PRO A 111 4.00 -15.55 11.71
CA PRO A 111 5.08 -15.86 10.77
C PRO A 111 5.15 -14.90 9.54
N ARG A 112 4.34 -13.84 9.51
CA ARG A 112 4.25 -12.92 8.37
C ARG A 112 5.52 -12.08 8.27
N THR A 113 5.91 -11.74 7.05
CA THR A 113 7.09 -10.93 6.75
C THR A 113 6.66 -9.70 5.96
N GLU A 114 7.44 -8.62 6.00
CA GLU A 114 7.19 -7.45 5.16
C GLU A 114 7.05 -7.80 3.68
N SER A 115 7.83 -8.79 3.20
CA SER A 115 7.78 -9.24 1.82
C SER A 115 6.49 -9.99 1.48
N SER A 116 6.00 -10.85 2.37
CA SER A 116 4.73 -11.58 2.15
C SER A 116 3.54 -10.62 2.20
N GLU A 117 3.53 -9.70 3.15
CA GLU A 117 2.50 -8.66 3.28
C GLU A 117 2.47 -7.72 2.06
N ARG A 118 3.65 -7.28 1.61
CA ARG A 118 3.80 -6.48 0.40
C ARG A 118 3.27 -7.22 -0.82
N SER A 119 3.63 -8.49 -0.98
CA SER A 119 3.18 -9.32 -2.12
C SER A 119 1.68 -9.57 -2.12
N ALA A 120 1.09 -9.79 -0.94
CA ALA A 120 -0.35 -9.96 -0.80
C ALA A 120 -1.11 -8.67 -1.12
N PHE A 121 -0.61 -7.52 -0.65
CA PHE A 121 -1.20 -6.22 -0.97
C PHE A 121 -1.05 -5.85 -2.45
N GLU A 122 0.11 -6.13 -3.07
CA GLU A 122 0.31 -5.97 -4.51
C GLU A 122 -0.72 -6.78 -5.30
N THR A 123 -0.93 -8.03 -4.90
CA THR A 123 -1.93 -8.90 -5.52
C THR A 123 -3.33 -8.31 -5.39
N LEU A 124 -3.68 -7.78 -4.22
CA LEU A 124 -4.97 -7.09 -4.02
C LEU A 124 -5.11 -5.85 -4.90
N LEU A 125 -4.03 -5.10 -5.14
CA LEU A 125 -4.04 -4.01 -6.12
C LEU A 125 -4.23 -4.55 -7.54
N PHE A 126 -3.59 -5.65 -7.92
CA PHE A 126 -3.78 -6.24 -9.25
C PHE A 126 -5.23 -6.71 -9.46
N VAL A 127 -5.86 -7.28 -8.45
CA VAL A 127 -7.29 -7.60 -8.43
C VAL A 127 -8.12 -6.36 -8.76
N PHE A 128 -7.86 -5.22 -8.11
CA PHE A 128 -8.63 -3.98 -8.36
C PHE A 128 -8.50 -3.45 -9.79
N TYR A 129 -7.38 -3.76 -10.45
CA TYR A 129 -7.07 -3.32 -11.81
C TYR A 129 -7.31 -4.40 -12.86
N ASN A 130 -7.92 -5.54 -12.50
CA ASN A 130 -8.09 -6.71 -13.37
C ASN A 130 -6.78 -7.13 -14.06
N ARG A 131 -5.66 -7.07 -13.32
CA ARG A 131 -4.36 -7.54 -13.81
C ARG A 131 -4.17 -9.01 -13.43
N PRO A 132 -3.50 -9.81 -14.27
CA PRO A 132 -3.16 -11.19 -13.92
C PRO A 132 -2.31 -11.26 -12.65
N TYR A 133 -2.57 -12.28 -11.83
CA TYR A 133 -1.81 -12.59 -10.62
C TYR A 133 -1.82 -14.12 -10.39
N ILE A 134 -0.92 -14.59 -9.53
CA ILE A 134 -0.74 -16.02 -9.23
C ILE A 134 -0.92 -16.24 -7.74
N ILE A 135 -1.62 -17.32 -7.36
CA ILE A 135 -1.73 -17.76 -5.97
C ILE A 135 -0.86 -19.00 -5.78
N GLY A 136 0.39 -18.78 -5.37
CA GLY A 136 1.40 -19.85 -5.33
C GLY A 136 1.29 -20.84 -4.16
N SER A 137 0.52 -20.52 -3.12
CA SER A 137 0.37 -21.37 -1.93
C SER A 137 -0.89 -21.01 -1.13
N TYR A 138 -1.27 -21.90 -0.20
CA TYR A 138 -2.34 -21.64 0.76
C TYR A 138 -2.04 -20.42 1.65
N ASP A 139 -0.80 -20.27 2.12
CA ASP A 139 -0.40 -19.12 2.94
C ASP A 139 -0.54 -17.81 2.16
N CYS A 140 -0.15 -17.80 0.88
CA CYS A 140 -0.33 -16.66 0.00
C CYS A 140 -1.83 -16.31 -0.16
N PHE A 141 -2.68 -17.32 -0.38
CA PHE A 141 -4.13 -17.12 -0.43
C PHE A 141 -4.67 -16.50 0.86
N MET A 142 -4.26 -17.03 2.02
CA MET A 142 -4.73 -16.58 3.32
C MET A 142 -4.28 -15.15 3.64
N ASP A 143 -3.06 -14.77 3.23
CA ASP A 143 -2.57 -13.40 3.37
C ASP A 143 -3.40 -12.43 2.51
N ILE A 144 -3.68 -12.78 1.25
CA ILE A 144 -4.52 -11.95 0.36
C ILE A 144 -5.95 -11.87 0.89
N TYR A 145 -6.53 -12.99 1.32
CA TYR A 145 -7.87 -13.06 1.90
C TYR A 145 -7.99 -12.14 3.13
N ARG A 146 -7.03 -12.21 4.06
CA ARG A 146 -7.01 -11.37 5.25
C ARG A 146 -6.93 -9.89 4.89
N LEU A 147 -6.07 -9.51 3.94
CA LEU A 147 -5.99 -8.12 3.49
C LEU A 147 -7.28 -7.69 2.78
N ALA A 148 -7.88 -8.56 1.98
CA ALA A 148 -9.17 -8.29 1.34
C ALA A 148 -10.29 -8.11 2.38
N ASP A 149 -10.31 -8.88 3.46
CA ASP A 149 -11.26 -8.68 4.56
C ASP A 149 -11.02 -7.34 5.27
N PHE A 150 -9.77 -7.07 5.67
CA PHE A 150 -9.38 -5.83 6.34
C PHE A 150 -9.71 -4.57 5.53
N TYR A 151 -9.34 -4.56 4.24
CA TYR A 151 -9.64 -3.46 3.32
C TYR A 151 -11.07 -3.53 2.76
N CYS A 152 -11.95 -4.39 3.29
CA CYS A 152 -13.35 -4.55 2.87
C CYS A 152 -13.52 -4.68 1.35
N ALA A 153 -12.73 -5.60 0.78
CA ALA A 153 -12.57 -5.86 -0.64
C ALA A 153 -12.74 -7.35 -1.01
N LEU A 154 -13.26 -8.17 -0.08
CA LEU A 154 -13.61 -9.57 -0.35
C LEU A 154 -14.45 -9.77 -1.63
N PRO A 155 -15.47 -8.94 -1.95
CA PRO A 155 -16.22 -9.14 -3.19
C PRO A 155 -15.35 -9.05 -4.45
N ALA A 156 -14.42 -8.10 -4.50
CA ALA A 156 -13.50 -7.95 -5.63
C ALA A 156 -12.54 -9.15 -5.71
N PHE A 157 -11.98 -9.55 -4.57
CA PHE A 157 -11.07 -10.70 -4.52
C PHE A 157 -11.78 -12.01 -4.92
N SER A 158 -12.94 -12.31 -4.33
CA SER A 158 -13.72 -13.51 -4.65
C SER A 158 -14.08 -13.59 -6.12
N HIS A 159 -14.50 -12.48 -6.75
CA HIS A 159 -14.82 -12.47 -8.18
C HIS A 159 -13.59 -12.71 -9.06
N SER A 160 -12.40 -12.29 -8.63
CA SER A 160 -11.18 -12.47 -9.40
C SER A 160 -10.61 -13.90 -9.37
N LEU A 161 -11.03 -14.73 -8.40
CA LEU A 161 -10.50 -16.10 -8.23
C LEU A 161 -10.75 -17.01 -9.43
N ASP A 162 -11.83 -16.81 -10.18
CA ASP A 162 -12.11 -17.57 -11.41
C ASP A 162 -11.05 -17.34 -12.51
N SER A 163 -10.28 -16.25 -12.39
CA SER A 163 -9.23 -15.86 -13.33
C SER A 163 -7.81 -15.97 -12.77
N ALA A 164 -7.66 -16.39 -11.51
CA ALA A 164 -6.37 -16.57 -10.87
C ALA A 164 -5.67 -17.82 -11.43
N ALA A 165 -4.34 -17.72 -11.62
CA ALA A 165 -3.50 -18.82 -12.09
C ALA A 165 -2.72 -19.50 -10.95
#